data_AF-A0A401QWV8-F1
#
_entry.id   AF-A0A401QWV8-F1
#
_cell.length_a   1.000
_cell.length_b   1.000
_cell.length_c   1.000
_cell.angle_alpha   90.00
_cell.angle_beta   90.00
_cell.angle_gamma   90.00
#
_symmetry.space_group_name_H-M   'P 1'
#
loop_
_entity.id
_entity.type
_entity.pdbx_description
1 polymer ?
#
loop_
_entity_poly.entity_id
_entity_poly.type
_entity_poly.pdbx_seq_one_letter_code
_entity_poly.pdbx_strand_id
1 'polypeptide(L)'
;MHPAFVSPHEAVRLVSFLLSGAALLQDGEPEVDRADVTAALSLVPMVRGEMDELEAGLLQMARGRGMTWQEISFGLGLGTPQAARQRYERLVDRTATDPGAG
;
A
#
# COMPACT_ATOMS: atom_id res chain seq x y z
N MET A 1 18.10 -3.44 -2.44
CA MET A 1 17.62 -3.07 -1.10
C MET A 1 18.84 -2.83 -0.23
N HIS A 2 19.03 -1.62 0.29
CA HIS A 2 20.11 -1.38 1.26
C HIS A 2 19.63 -1.91 2.64
N PRO A 3 20.33 -2.85 3.28
CA PRO A 3 19.89 -3.51 4.51
C PRO A 3 19.82 -2.60 5.76
N ALA A 4 20.00 -1.28 5.61
CA ALA A 4 20.04 -0.32 6.71
C ALA A 4 18.77 0.54 6.86
N PHE A 5 17.82 0.47 5.93
CA PHE A 5 16.58 1.25 6.02
C PHE A 5 15.36 0.36 5.79
N VAL A 6 14.66 0.07 6.89
CA VAL A 6 13.33 -0.53 6.86
C VAL A 6 12.39 0.48 6.18
N SER A 7 11.71 0.08 5.11
CA SER A 7 10.73 0.97 4.46
C SER A 7 9.50 1.18 5.35
N PRO A 8 8.73 2.27 5.18
CA PRO A 8 7.49 2.48 5.93
C PRO A 8 6.55 1.28 5.89
N HIS A 9 6.36 0.67 4.71
CA HIS A 9 5.57 -0.55 4.58
C HIS A 9 6.17 -1.69 5.41
N GLU A 10 7.49 -1.90 5.33
CA GLU A 10 8.15 -2.99 6.03
C GLU A 10 8.03 -2.82 7.56
N ALA A 11 8.15 -1.60 8.08
CA ALA A 11 7.95 -1.28 9.49
C ALA A 11 6.53 -1.61 9.95
N VAL A 12 5.51 -1.17 9.22
CA VAL A 12 4.10 -1.48 9.52
C VAL A 12 3.86 -3.00 9.51
N ARG A 13 4.43 -3.71 8.53
CA ARG A 13 4.27 -5.16 8.39
C ARG A 13 4.95 -5.92 9.52
N LEU A 14 6.17 -5.53 9.89
CA LEU A 14 6.95 -6.14 10.96
C LEU A 14 6.19 -6.03 12.30
N VAL A 15 5.78 -4.82 12.68
CA VAL A 15 5.01 -4.59 13.92
C VAL A 15 3.72 -5.41 13.94
N SER A 16 2.99 -5.46 12.82
CA SER A 16 1.76 -6.26 12.72
C SER A 16 2.00 -7.77 12.88
N PHE A 17 3.10 -8.28 12.32
CA PHE A 17 3.45 -9.71 12.42
C PHE A 17 3.89 -10.10 13.82
N LEU A 18 4.69 -9.27 14.48
CA LEU A 18 5.11 -9.50 15.86
C LEU A 18 3.91 -9.48 16.81
N LEU A 19 2.99 -8.52 16.67
CA LEU A 19 1.79 -8.43 17.52
C LEU A 19 0.77 -9.56 17.29
N SER A 20 0.71 -10.10 16.08
CA SER A 20 -0.20 -11.22 15.76
C SER A 20 0.39 -12.59 16.09
N GLY A 21 1.68 -12.66 16.47
CA GLY A 21 2.42 -13.91 16.64
C GLY A 21 2.79 -14.61 15.32
N ALA A 22 2.58 -13.96 14.17
CA ALA A 22 2.98 -14.46 12.86
C ALA A 22 4.51 -14.36 12.64
N ALA A 23 5.20 -13.57 13.44
CA ALA A 23 6.65 -13.54 13.55
C ALA A 23 7.07 -13.59 15.03
N LEU A 24 8.26 -14.08 15.28
CA LEU A 24 8.88 -14.10 16.61
C LEU A 24 10.03 -13.10 16.64
N LEU A 25 10.19 -12.46 17.79
CA LEU A 25 11.39 -11.69 18.11
C LEU A 25 12.61 -12.61 18.13
N GLN A 26 13.77 -12.05 17.81
CA GLN A 26 15.02 -12.75 18.06
C GLN A 26 15.36 -12.73 19.56
N ASP A 27 16.13 -13.72 20.02
CA ASP A 27 16.54 -13.79 21.42
C ASP A 27 17.23 -12.50 21.86
N GLY A 28 16.69 -11.87 22.90
CA GLY A 28 17.22 -10.62 23.46
C GLY A 28 16.70 -9.33 22.81
N GLU A 29 15.85 -9.41 21.79
CA GLU A 29 15.13 -8.24 21.29
C GLU A 29 14.01 -7.81 22.26
N PRO A 30 13.78 -6.49 22.43
CA PRO A 30 12.67 -6.01 23.24
C PRO A 30 11.32 -6.37 22.59
N GLU A 31 10.31 -6.57 23.43
CA GLU A 31 8.93 -6.70 22.95
C GLU A 31 8.46 -5.42 22.26
N VAL A 32 7.58 -5.58 21.27
CA VAL A 32 6.91 -4.44 20.61
C VAL A 32 6.14 -3.65 21.66
N ASP A 33 6.53 -2.39 21.85
CA ASP A 33 5.94 -1.53 22.86
C ASP A 33 4.91 -0.54 22.28
N ARG A 34 4.36 0.33 23.14
CA ARG A 34 3.36 1.32 22.72
C ARG A 34 3.92 2.35 21.73
N ALA A 35 5.19 2.70 21.84
CA ALA A 35 5.84 3.66 20.94
C ALA A 35 5.98 3.04 19.55
N ASP A 36 6.36 1.76 19.46
CA ASP A 36 6.45 1.02 18.19
C ASP A 36 5.10 0.96 17.48
N VAL A 37 4.02 0.66 18.21
CA VAL A 37 2.66 0.63 17.65
C VAL A 37 2.25 2.02 17.17
N THR A 38 2.53 3.06 17.95
CA THR A 38 2.21 4.44 17.58
C THR A 38 2.97 4.87 16.32
N ALA A 39 4.25 4.52 16.22
CA ALA A 39 5.08 4.76 15.04
C ALA A 39 4.56 4.00 13.82
N ALA A 40 4.18 2.73 13.96
CA ALA A 40 3.59 1.97 12.86
C ALA A 40 2.26 2.60 12.40
N LEU A 41 1.39 3.01 13.32
CA LEU A 41 0.12 3.65 12.99
C LEU A 41 0.31 4.98 12.26
N SER A 42 1.33 5.78 12.61
CA SER A 42 1.61 7.05 11.93
C SER A 42 2.13 6.86 10.51
N LEU A 43 2.70 5.70 10.19
CA LEU A 43 3.16 5.35 8.84
C LEU A 43 2.03 4.84 7.93
N VAL A 44 0.90 4.40 8.47
CA VAL A 44 -0.21 3.83 7.67
C VAL A 44 -0.73 4.77 6.57
N PRO A 45 -0.92 6.08 6.79
CA PRO A 45 -1.35 6.98 5.73
C PRO A 45 -0.35 7.07 4.57
N MET A 46 0.94 7.13 4.87
CA MET A 46 2.02 7.15 3.87
C MET A 46 2.02 5.86 3.04
N VAL A 47 1.98 4.70 3.70
CA VAL A 47 1.94 3.39 3.02
C VAL A 47 0.71 3.26 2.13
N ARG A 48 -0.46 3.80 2.55
CA ARG A 48 -1.66 3.83 1.71
C ARG A 48 -1.47 4.72 0.48
N GLY A 49 -0.85 5.89 0.64
CA GLY A 49 -0.50 6.77 -0.47
C GLY A 49 0.41 6.07 -1.49
N GLU A 50 1.50 5.45 -1.02
CA GLU A 50 2.42 4.69 -1.88
C GLU A 50 1.71 3.57 -2.65
N MET A 51 0.77 2.86 -2.01
CA MET A 51 -0.03 1.82 -2.67
C MET A 51 -1.04 2.38 -3.66
N ASP A 52 -1.67 3.51 -3.36
CA ASP A 52 -2.59 4.20 -4.26
C ASP A 52 -1.84 4.69 -5.53
N GLU A 53 -0.64 5.26 -5.38
CA GLU A 53 0.21 5.67 -6.50
C GLU A 53 0.64 4.49 -7.36
N LEU A 54 1.11 3.41 -6.73
CA LEU A 54 1.50 2.18 -7.42
C LEU A 54 0.33 1.60 -8.20
N GLU A 55 -0.85 1.52 -7.60
CA GLU A 55 -2.06 1.02 -8.26
C GLU A 55 -2.47 1.92 -9.42
N ALA A 56 -2.48 3.24 -9.24
CA ALA A 56 -2.79 4.20 -10.30
C ALA A 56 -1.82 4.05 -11.49
N GLY A 57 -0.51 3.95 -11.24
CA GLY A 57 0.51 3.73 -12.26
C GLY A 57 0.33 2.42 -13.01
N LEU A 58 0.04 1.32 -12.30
CA LEU A 58 -0.26 0.01 -12.91
C LEU A 58 -1.50 0.08 -13.81
N LEU A 59 -2.57 0.76 -13.38
CA LEU A 59 -3.78 0.93 -14.18
C LEU A 59 -3.52 1.79 -15.42
N GLN A 60 -2.77 2.88 -15.30
CA GLN A 60 -2.34 3.69 -16.45
C GLN A 60 -1.54 2.86 -17.46
N MET A 61 -0.58 2.05 -16.97
CA MET A 61 0.21 1.15 -17.81
C MET A 61 -0.63 0.07 -18.51
N ALA A 62 -1.65 -0.47 -17.83
CA ALA A 62 -2.59 -1.42 -18.41
C ALA A 62 -3.44 -0.77 -19.51
N ARG A 63 -3.96 0.44 -19.25
CA ARG A 63 -4.70 1.25 -20.23
C ARG A 63 -3.84 1.60 -21.45
N GLY A 64 -2.58 2.00 -21.23
CA GLY A 64 -1.63 2.31 -22.30
C GLY A 64 -1.26 1.10 -23.17
N ARG A 65 -1.41 -0.12 -22.64
CA ARG A 65 -1.26 -1.38 -23.38
C ARG A 65 -2.54 -1.84 -24.08
N GLY A 66 -3.59 -1.02 -24.08
CA GLY A 66 -4.85 -1.31 -24.75
C GLY A 66 -5.77 -2.28 -23.99
N MET A 67 -5.42 -2.68 -22.75
CA MET A 67 -6.31 -3.53 -21.95
C MET A 67 -7.66 -2.84 -21.74
N THR A 68 -8.75 -3.57 -21.93
CA THR A 68 -10.11 -3.11 -21.70
C THR A 68 -10.44 -3.04 -20.21
N TRP A 69 -11.46 -2.28 -19.85
CA TRP A 69 -11.95 -2.25 -18.45
C TRP A 69 -12.47 -3.61 -17.97
N GLN A 70 -12.88 -4.49 -18.89
CA GLN A 70 -13.30 -5.85 -18.56
C GLN A 70 -12.11 -6.73 -18.15
N GLU A 71 -11.01 -6.70 -18.91
CA GLU A 71 -9.78 -7.41 -18.57
C GLU A 71 -9.19 -6.89 -17.25
N ILE A 72 -9.22 -5.57 -17.05
CA ILE A 72 -8.79 -4.95 -15.80
C ILE A 72 -9.70 -5.37 -14.64
N SER A 73 -11.03 -5.36 -14.80
CA SER A 73 -11.93 -5.82 -13.72
C SER A 73 -11.69 -7.28 -13.37
N PHE A 74 -11.42 -8.13 -14.36
CA PHE A 74 -11.05 -9.52 -14.11
C PHE A 74 -9.75 -9.65 -13.32
N GLY A 75 -8.69 -8.93 -13.72
CA GLY A 75 -7.40 -8.92 -13.02
C GLY A 75 -7.47 -8.37 -11.59
N LEU A 76 -8.37 -7.42 -11.33
CA LEU A 76 -8.60 -6.86 -9.99
C LEU A 76 -9.58 -7.68 -9.14
N GLY A 77 -10.18 -8.75 -9.68
CA GLY A 77 -11.24 -9.51 -9.00
C GLY A 77 -12.53 -8.72 -8.77
N LEU A 78 -12.79 -7.70 -9.59
CA LEU A 78 -13.99 -6.86 -9.53
C LEU A 78 -15.12 -7.46 -10.37
N GLY A 79 -16.34 -7.39 -9.86
CA GLY A 79 -17.51 -7.99 -10.51
C GLY A 79 -17.97 -7.32 -11.80
N THR A 80 -17.52 -6.07 -12.08
CA THR A 80 -17.92 -5.35 -13.30
C THR A 80 -16.81 -4.44 -13.84
N PRO A 81 -16.79 -4.17 -15.16
CA PRO A 81 -15.89 -3.19 -15.77
C PRO A 81 -16.08 -1.77 -15.19
N GLN A 82 -17.32 -1.41 -14.82
CA GLN A 82 -17.63 -0.11 -14.23
C GLN A 82 -16.96 0.06 -12.87
N ALA A 83 -16.90 -1.00 -12.05
CA ALA A 83 -16.21 -0.95 -10.76
C ALA A 83 -14.70 -0.68 -10.93
N ALA A 84 -14.07 -1.25 -11.95
CA ALA A 84 -12.66 -0.98 -12.27
C ALA A 84 -12.45 0.48 -12.68
N ARG A 85 -13.32 1.02 -13.54
CA ARG A 85 -13.25 2.42 -13.96
C ARG A 85 -13.44 3.39 -12.79
N GLN A 86 -14.46 3.18 -11.95
CA GLN A 86 -14.71 4.04 -10.79
C GLN A 86 -13.58 3.97 -9.75
N ARG A 87 -12.94 2.81 -9.60
CA ARG A 87 -11.75 2.67 -8.76
C ARG A 87 -10.58 3.47 -9.32
N TYR A 88 -10.34 3.39 -10.63
CA TYR A 88 -9.33 4.20 -11.30
C TYR A 88 -9.57 5.70 -11.14
N GLU A 89 -10.80 6.18 -11.39
CA GLU A 89 -11.16 7.61 -11.25
C GLU A 89 -10.88 8.09 -9.82
N ARG A 90 -11.30 7.33 -8.79
CA ARG A 90 -10.99 7.65 -7.39
C ARG A 90 -9.50 7.62 -7.04
N LEU A 91 -8.70 6.78 -7.70
CA LEU A 91 -7.25 6.72 -7.49
C LEU A 91 -6.56 7.94 -8.10
N VAL A 92 -6.95 8.31 -9.32
CA VAL A 92 -6.41 9.51 -9.99
C VAL A 92 -6.76 10.77 -9.22
N ASP A 93 -7.99 10.91 -8.74
CA ASP A 93 -8.40 12.09 -7.96
C ASP A 93 -7.60 12.22 -6.65
N ARG A 94 -7.38 11.09 -5.95
CA ARG A 94 -6.60 11.06 -4.70
C ARG A 94 -5.12 11.38 -4.93
N THR A 95 -4.51 10.76 -5.95
CA THR A 95 -3.07 10.93 -6.25
C THR A 95 -2.76 12.28 -6.91
N ALA A 96 -3.71 12.89 -7.64
CA ALA A 96 -3.55 14.24 -8.18
C ALA A 96 -3.60 15.34 -7.10
N THR A 97 -4.20 15.05 -5.94
CA THR A 97 -4.32 16.00 -4.82
C THR A 97 -3.10 15.98 -3.90
N ASP A 98 -2.11 15.10 -4.13
CA ASP A 98 -0.87 15.02 -3.36
C ASP A 98 0.36 15.51 -4.15
N PRO A 99 0.50 16.83 -4.42
CA PRO A 99 1.77 17.40 -4.85
C PRO A 99 2.56 17.81 -3.60
N GLY A 100 2.94 16.86 -2.76
CA GLY A 100 3.81 17.10 -1.60
C GLY A 100 3.21 18.06 -0.58
N ALA A 101 2.62 17.51 0.49
CA ALA A 101 2.47 18.27 1.73
C ALA A 101 3.86 18.82 2.14
N GLY A 102 4.00 20.14 2.06
CA GLY A 102 5.23 20.90 2.34
C GLY A 102 5.52 21.12 3.81
#